data_AF-A0A7Z7BFB7-F1
#
_entry.id   AF-A0A7Z7BFB7-F1
#
_cell.length_a   1.000
_cell.length_b   1.000
_cell.length_c   1.000
_cell.angle_alpha   90.00
_cell.angle_beta   90.00
_cell.angle_gamma   90.00
#
_symmetry.space_group_name_H-M   'P 1'
#
loop_
_entity.id
_entity.type
_entity.pdbx_description
1 polymer ?
#
loop_
_entity_poly.entity_id
_entity_poly.type
_entity_poly.pdbx_seq_one_letter_code
_entity_poly.pdbx_strand_id
1 'polypeptide(L)'
;MKTTRPHLRVSRARRSQGRRRGQLGVATLEFAFIAPILFFLLCMVMDLGVALWVNLTMQYAVREGARYAVTGQTGLDPNQKSPQRYLAVIQEIREQSMGLYPLVNPSYAITVNSGKAQSYASDASYSSSMFGNPGDIVVLQINCAWPMITPMIRSFFPGGFFNFSVAATMRNEGF
;
A
#
# COMPACT_ATOMS: atom_id res chain seq x y z
N MET A 1 -16.78 -24.43 -96.98
CA MET A 1 -17.43 -23.36 -96.20
C MET A 1 -17.08 -23.58 -94.73
N LYS A 2 -16.12 -22.82 -94.17
CA LYS A 2 -15.58 -23.00 -92.80
C LYS A 2 -16.41 -22.15 -91.84
N THR A 3 -17.07 -22.77 -90.86
CA THR A 3 -17.82 -22.07 -89.81
C THR A 3 -16.94 -21.87 -88.58
N THR A 4 -16.50 -20.63 -88.35
CA THR A 4 -15.74 -20.20 -87.17
C THR A 4 -16.71 -19.90 -86.03
N ARG A 5 -16.56 -20.57 -84.87
CA ARG A 5 -17.32 -20.26 -83.63
C ARG A 5 -16.52 -19.27 -82.77
N PRO A 6 -17.13 -18.21 -82.20
CA PRO A 6 -16.42 -17.34 -81.26
C PRO A 6 -16.45 -17.98 -79.87
N HIS A 7 -15.28 -18.09 -79.25
CA HIS A 7 -15.18 -18.44 -77.84
C HIS A 7 -15.40 -17.18 -76.99
N LEU A 8 -16.58 -17.08 -76.36
CA LEU A 8 -16.89 -16.09 -75.33
C LEU A 8 -15.98 -16.33 -74.11
N ARG A 9 -14.99 -15.46 -73.92
CA ARG A 9 -14.14 -15.45 -72.73
C ARG A 9 -14.87 -14.69 -71.61
N VAL A 10 -15.47 -15.45 -70.69
CA VAL A 10 -16.00 -14.89 -69.44
C VAL A 10 -14.83 -14.49 -68.56
N SER A 11 -14.53 -13.19 -68.50
CA SER A 11 -13.60 -12.61 -67.54
C SER A 11 -14.22 -12.66 -66.14
N ARG A 12 -13.83 -13.66 -65.32
CA ARG A 12 -14.15 -13.68 -63.89
C ARG A 12 -13.46 -12.49 -63.21
N ALA A 13 -14.24 -11.48 -62.84
CA ALA A 13 -13.82 -10.47 -61.88
C ALA A 13 -13.57 -11.16 -60.53
N ARG A 14 -12.29 -11.39 -60.19
CA ARG A 14 -11.88 -11.85 -58.86
C ARG A 14 -12.21 -10.74 -57.86
N ARG A 15 -13.30 -10.92 -57.10
CA ARG A 15 -13.64 -10.04 -55.96
C ARG A 15 -12.48 -10.04 -54.96
N SER A 16 -11.79 -8.91 -54.86
CA SER A 16 -10.74 -8.63 -53.88
C SER A 16 -11.31 -8.35 -52.48
N GLN A 17 -12.20 -9.21 -51.97
CA GLN A 17 -12.78 -9.05 -50.63
C GLN A 17 -11.86 -9.54 -49.49
N GLY A 18 -10.65 -10.01 -49.79
CA GLY A 18 -9.72 -10.55 -48.78
C GLY A 18 -8.90 -9.51 -48.00
N ARG A 19 -8.82 -8.25 -48.44
CA ARG A 19 -7.84 -7.29 -47.88
C ARG A 19 -8.27 -6.58 -46.60
N ARG A 20 -9.57 -6.30 -46.42
CA ARG A 20 -10.08 -5.60 -45.21
C ARG A 20 -10.12 -6.51 -43.96
N ARG A 21 -10.25 -7.82 -44.14
CA ARG A 21 -10.32 -8.79 -43.03
C ARG A 21 -8.95 -9.05 -42.39
N GLY A 22 -7.85 -8.91 -43.14
CA GLY A 22 -6.49 -9.05 -42.62
C GLY A 22 -6.03 -7.89 -41.74
N GLN A 23 -6.43 -6.65 -42.05
CA GLN A 23 -6.03 -5.46 -41.28
C GLN A 23 -6.63 -5.43 -39.86
N LEU A 24 -7.88 -5.91 -39.71
CA LEU A 24 -8.52 -6.03 -38.39
C LEU A 24 -7.85 -7.08 -37.50
N GLY A 25 -7.31 -8.17 -38.08
CA GLY A 25 -6.59 -9.20 -37.32
C GLY A 25 -5.22 -8.73 -36.83
N VAL A 26 -4.52 -7.94 -37.65
CA VAL A 26 -3.20 -7.39 -37.30
C VAL A 26 -3.31 -6.36 -36.16
N ALA A 27 -4.29 -5.46 -36.21
CA ALA A 27 -4.50 -4.47 -35.15
C ALA A 27 -4.80 -5.12 -33.78
N THR A 28 -5.54 -6.23 -33.75
CA THR A 28 -5.81 -7.00 -32.53
C THR A 28 -4.54 -7.63 -31.97
N LEU A 29 -3.64 -8.12 -32.82
CA LEU A 29 -2.36 -8.69 -32.39
C LEU A 29 -1.41 -7.62 -31.85
N GLU A 30 -1.33 -6.46 -32.50
CA GLU A 30 -0.55 -5.32 -32.01
C GLU A 30 -1.03 -4.88 -30.63
N PHE A 31 -2.34 -4.77 -30.43
CA PHE A 31 -2.91 -4.48 -29.10
C PHE A 31 -2.62 -5.59 -28.08
N ALA A 32 -2.72 -6.86 -28.47
CA ALA A 32 -2.45 -7.98 -27.57
C ALA A 32 -1.00 -8.02 -27.06
N PHE A 33 -0.04 -7.50 -27.82
CA PHE A 33 1.36 -7.39 -27.36
C PHE A 33 1.62 -6.16 -26.50
N ILE A 34 0.95 -5.04 -26.76
CA ILE A 34 1.14 -3.79 -26.00
C ILE A 34 0.35 -3.80 -24.68
N ALA A 35 -0.85 -4.38 -24.68
CA ALA A 35 -1.75 -4.39 -23.55
C ALA A 35 -1.12 -4.97 -22.26
N PRO A 36 -0.39 -6.09 -22.26
CA PRO A 36 0.25 -6.63 -21.06
C PRO A 36 1.22 -5.64 -20.41
N ILE A 37 2.02 -4.93 -21.21
CA ILE A 37 2.99 -3.93 -20.71
C ILE A 37 2.24 -2.72 -20.15
N LEU A 38 1.20 -2.26 -20.85
CA LEU A 38 0.37 -1.13 -20.39
C LEU A 38 -0.32 -1.46 -19.05
N PHE A 39 -0.93 -2.64 -18.94
CA PHE A 39 -1.58 -3.08 -17.69
C PHE A 39 -0.56 -3.29 -16.57
N PHE A 40 0.62 -3.83 -16.86
CA PHE A 40 1.70 -3.93 -15.88
C PHE A 40 2.10 -2.56 -15.32
N LEU A 41 2.29 -1.57 -16.19
CA LEU A 41 2.61 -0.20 -15.77
C LEU A 41 1.46 0.45 -14.98
N LEU A 42 0.22 0.26 -15.41
CA LEU A 42 -0.95 0.77 -14.67
C LEU A 42 -1.03 0.16 -13.26
N CYS A 43 -0.93 -1.16 -13.16
CA CYS A 43 -0.91 -1.86 -11.87
C CYS A 43 0.25 -1.37 -10.98
N MET A 44 1.43 -1.13 -11.56
CA MET A 44 2.60 -0.63 -10.85
C MET A 44 2.36 0.76 -10.26
N VAL A 45 1.80 1.67 -11.05
CA VAL A 45 1.46 3.02 -10.57
C VAL A 45 0.35 2.97 -9.52
N MET A 46 -0.64 2.09 -9.67
CA MET A 46 -1.71 1.91 -8.68
C MET A 46 -1.18 1.38 -7.34
N ASP A 47 -0.38 0.30 -7.36
CA ASP A 47 0.22 -0.27 -6.15
C ASP A 47 1.10 0.76 -5.43
N LEU A 48 1.92 1.51 -6.17
CA LEU A 48 2.75 2.56 -5.59
C LEU A 48 1.92 3.69 -5.00
N GLY A 49 0.84 4.10 -5.68
CA GLY A 49 -0.08 5.13 -5.21
C GLY A 49 -0.75 4.74 -3.89
N VAL A 50 -1.24 3.49 -3.78
CA VAL A 50 -1.82 2.97 -2.54
C VAL A 50 -0.76 2.83 -1.45
N ALA A 51 0.42 2.31 -1.76
CA ALA A 51 1.51 2.18 -0.78
C ALA A 51 1.92 3.54 -0.19
N LEU A 52 2.01 4.58 -1.03
CA LEU A 52 2.30 5.95 -0.59
C LEU A 52 1.16 6.52 0.26
N TRP A 53 -0.09 6.31 -0.13
CA TRP A 53 -1.25 6.74 0.65
C TRP A 53 -1.27 6.10 2.04
N VAL A 54 -1.02 4.79 2.13
CA VAL A 54 -0.91 4.06 3.40
C VAL A 54 0.25 4.59 4.24
N ASN A 55 1.41 4.85 3.63
CA ASN A 55 2.57 5.41 4.32
C ASN A 55 2.29 6.79 4.95
N LEU A 56 1.70 7.71 4.17
CA LEU A 56 1.34 9.06 4.64
C LEU A 56 0.27 9.02 5.73
N THR A 57 -0.73 8.15 5.59
CA THR A 57 -1.80 7.99 6.58
C THR A 57 -1.24 7.46 7.90
N MET A 58 -0.37 6.45 7.86
CA MET A 58 0.32 5.96 9.04
C MET A 58 1.25 7.01 9.66
N GLN A 59 1.92 7.81 8.84
CA GLN A 59 2.76 8.91 9.33
C GLN A 59 1.96 9.95 10.10
N TYR A 60 0.78 10.32 9.58
CA TYR A 60 -0.14 11.19 10.26
C TYR A 60 -0.61 10.58 11.59
N ALA A 61 -1.04 9.31 11.58
CA ALA A 61 -1.50 8.60 12.78
C ALA A 61 -0.42 8.51 13.87
N VAL A 62 0.82 8.19 13.50
CA VAL A 62 1.97 8.15 14.42
C VAL A 62 2.22 9.52 15.04
N ARG A 63 2.13 10.60 14.25
CA ARG A 63 2.35 11.96 14.75
C ARG A 63 1.26 12.39 15.73
N GLU A 64 0.00 12.08 15.45
CA GLU A 64 -1.10 12.38 16.38
C GLU A 64 -1.02 11.54 17.65
N GLY A 65 -0.71 10.24 17.52
CA GLY A 65 -0.44 9.37 18.67
C GLY A 65 0.74 9.86 19.52
N ALA A 66 1.82 10.30 18.90
CA ALA A 66 2.93 10.93 19.60
C ALA A 66 2.49 12.21 20.32
N ARG A 67 1.77 13.11 19.65
CA ARG A 67 1.24 14.33 20.27
C ARG A 67 0.37 14.02 21.49
N TYR A 68 -0.49 13.02 21.40
CA TYR A 68 -1.31 12.57 22.52
C TYR A 68 -0.46 11.95 23.63
N ALA A 69 0.54 11.13 23.29
CA ALA A 69 1.44 10.51 24.25
C ALA A 69 2.19 11.53 25.11
N VAL A 70 2.60 12.67 24.55
CA VAL A 70 3.25 13.74 25.29
C VAL A 70 2.43 14.18 26.49
N THR A 71 1.10 14.22 26.37
CA THR A 71 0.20 14.79 27.38
C THR A 71 0.02 13.95 28.64
N GLY A 72 0.47 12.70 28.61
CA GLY A 72 0.24 11.77 29.72
C GLY A 72 -1.22 11.36 29.94
N GLN A 73 -2.17 11.84 29.13
CA GLN A 73 -3.59 11.56 29.32
C GLN A 73 -3.96 10.10 29.06
N THR A 74 -4.89 9.58 29.87
CA THR A 74 -5.38 8.20 29.77
C THR A 74 -6.85 8.12 29.34
N GLY A 75 -7.44 9.25 28.91
CA GLY A 75 -8.89 9.37 28.65
C GLY A 75 -9.41 8.54 27.47
N LEU A 76 -8.54 8.20 26.52
CA LEU A 76 -8.85 7.35 25.36
C LEU A 76 -8.62 5.85 25.62
N ASP A 77 -8.29 5.43 26.85
CA ASP A 77 -8.14 4.01 27.14
C ASP A 77 -9.52 3.29 27.07
N PRO A 78 -9.66 2.25 26.22
CA PRO A 78 -10.86 1.41 26.20
C PRO A 78 -11.20 0.78 27.55
N ASN A 79 -10.20 0.58 28.42
CA ASN A 79 -10.37 0.04 29.77
C ASN A 79 -10.43 1.14 30.83
N GLN A 80 -11.59 1.76 30.98
CA GLN A 80 -11.84 2.81 31.98
C GLN A 80 -11.64 2.38 33.44
N LYS A 81 -11.54 1.07 33.73
CA LYS A 81 -11.39 0.55 35.09
C LYS A 81 -9.95 0.65 35.62
N SER A 82 -8.96 0.61 34.73
CA SER A 82 -7.53 0.72 35.07
C SER A 82 -6.79 1.45 33.95
N PRO A 83 -7.05 2.75 33.76
CA PRO A 83 -6.63 3.45 32.56
C PRO A 83 -5.11 3.54 32.46
N GLN A 84 -4.57 3.08 31.35
CA GLN A 84 -3.15 3.05 30.99
C GLN A 84 -2.87 4.04 29.86
N ARG A 85 -1.87 4.89 30.05
CA ARG A 85 -1.41 5.87 29.05
C ARG A 85 -1.08 5.21 27.71
N TYR A 86 -0.39 4.07 27.72
CA TYR A 86 0.05 3.42 26.49
C TYR A 86 -1.13 2.89 25.65
N LEU A 87 -2.17 2.35 26.29
CA LEU A 87 -3.37 1.89 25.60
C LEU A 87 -4.13 3.05 24.96
N ALA A 88 -4.25 4.17 25.66
CA ALA A 88 -4.85 5.38 25.12
C ALA A 88 -4.10 5.92 23.89
N VAL A 89 -2.76 5.91 23.92
CA VAL A 89 -1.93 6.32 22.77
C VAL A 89 -2.12 5.39 21.57
N ILE A 90 -2.10 4.07 21.80
CA ILE A 90 -2.30 3.08 20.73
C ILE A 90 -3.70 3.19 20.15
N GLN A 91 -4.70 3.47 20.99
CA GLN A 91 -6.07 3.70 20.55
C GLN A 91 -6.18 4.96 19.69
N GLU A 92 -5.53 6.06 20.08
CA GLU A 92 -5.46 7.27 19.23
C GLU A 92 -4.83 6.96 17.86
N ILE A 93 -3.72 6.23 17.83
CA ILE A 93 -3.08 5.82 16.57
C ILE A 93 -4.04 4.98 15.73
N ARG A 94 -4.78 4.06 16.34
CA ARG A 94 -5.77 3.21 15.66
C ARG A 94 -6.90 4.03 15.06
N GLU A 95 -7.41 5.02 15.78
CA GLU A 95 -8.48 5.91 15.32
C GLU A 95 -8.01 6.81 14.16
N GLN A 96 -6.80 7.37 14.25
CA GLN A 96 -6.21 8.20 13.20
C GLN A 96 -5.70 7.41 11.98
N SER A 97 -5.60 6.07 12.08
CA SER A 97 -5.13 5.20 10.99
C SER A 97 -6.17 4.91 9.90
N MET A 98 -7.37 5.51 9.94
CA MET A 98 -8.43 5.34 8.94
C MET A 98 -8.80 3.87 8.64
N GLY A 99 -8.72 2.98 9.65
CA GLY A 99 -9.00 1.55 9.49
C GLY A 99 -7.88 0.72 8.84
N LEU A 100 -6.74 1.33 8.52
CA LEU A 100 -5.56 0.63 7.98
C LEU A 100 -4.76 -0.12 9.05
N TYR A 101 -4.96 0.21 10.33
CA TYR A 101 -4.23 -0.40 11.46
C TYR A 101 -4.20 -1.95 11.43
N PRO A 102 -5.32 -2.68 11.29
CA PRO A 102 -5.28 -4.14 11.20
C PRO A 102 -4.66 -4.67 9.90
N LEU A 103 -4.65 -3.88 8.82
CA LEU A 103 -4.16 -4.32 7.51
C LEU A 103 -2.63 -4.26 7.41
N VAL A 104 -2.00 -3.32 8.13
CA VAL A 104 -0.54 -3.12 8.09
C VAL A 104 0.22 -3.88 9.18
N ASN A 105 -0.49 -4.53 10.10
CA ASN A 105 0.05 -5.26 11.26
C ASN A 105 1.24 -4.54 11.93
N PRO A 106 1.00 -3.36 12.52
CA PRO A 106 2.06 -2.49 13.00
C PRO A 106 2.81 -3.11 14.19
N SER A 107 4.14 -2.97 14.18
CA SER A 107 4.99 -3.25 15.35
C SER A 107 5.66 -1.96 15.82
N TYR A 108 5.74 -1.75 17.12
CA TYR A 108 6.30 -0.52 17.68
C TYR A 108 7.76 -0.73 18.05
N ALA A 109 8.60 0.26 17.75
CA ALA A 109 9.96 0.37 18.25
C ALA A 109 10.08 1.72 18.95
N ILE A 110 10.29 1.70 20.28
CA ILE A 110 10.34 2.93 21.06
C ILE A 110 11.68 3.08 21.76
N THR A 111 12.25 4.26 21.61
CA THR A 111 13.50 4.64 22.24
C THR A 111 13.25 5.80 23.20
N VAL A 112 13.67 5.65 24.46
CA VAL A 112 13.56 6.68 25.50
C VAL A 112 14.96 7.19 25.83
N ASN A 113 15.15 8.51 25.86
CA ASN A 113 16.41 9.20 26.22
C ASN A 113 17.66 8.62 25.53
N SER A 114 17.55 8.32 24.23
CA SER A 114 18.64 7.74 23.42
C SER A 114 19.13 6.35 23.89
N GLY A 115 18.33 5.64 24.68
CA GLY A 115 18.60 4.27 25.12
C GLY A 115 18.45 3.23 24.00
N LYS A 116 18.40 1.94 24.38
CA LYS A 116 18.11 0.86 23.43
C LYS A 116 16.64 0.88 23.03
N ALA A 117 16.38 0.85 21.72
CA ALA A 117 15.04 0.65 21.18
C ALA A 117 14.39 -0.62 21.76
N GLN A 118 13.22 -0.46 22.37
CA GLN A 118 12.39 -1.56 22.84
C GLN A 118 11.36 -1.88 21.75
N SER A 119 11.24 -3.16 21.40
CA SER A 119 10.31 -3.62 20.37
C SER A 119 9.06 -4.21 21.00
N TYR A 120 7.91 -3.78 20.51
CA TYR A 120 6.59 -4.26 20.93
C TYR A 120 5.87 -4.82 19.71
N ALA A 121 5.79 -6.15 19.63
CA ALA A 121 5.27 -6.86 18.46
C ALA A 121 3.75 -7.10 18.49
N SER A 122 3.15 -7.12 19.69
CA SER A 122 1.73 -7.36 19.87
C SER A 122 1.24 -6.81 21.21
N ASP A 123 -0.09 -6.80 21.40
CA ASP A 123 -0.73 -6.24 22.59
C ASP A 123 -0.21 -6.84 23.91
N ALA A 124 0.23 -8.11 23.90
CA ALA A 124 0.82 -8.77 25.06
C ALA A 124 2.21 -8.23 25.44
N SER A 125 2.90 -7.55 24.54
CA SER A 125 4.24 -6.98 24.79
C SER A 125 4.18 -5.59 25.41
N TYR A 126 3.05 -4.89 25.33
CA TYR A 126 2.95 -3.50 25.79
C TYR A 126 3.20 -3.37 27.29
N SER A 127 3.86 -2.28 27.66
CA SER A 127 4.27 -1.98 29.03
C SER A 127 3.88 -0.56 29.41
N SER A 128 3.62 -0.33 30.70
CA SER A 128 3.39 1.02 31.25
C SER A 128 4.57 1.97 31.04
N SER A 129 5.79 1.44 30.91
CA SER A 129 7.02 2.20 30.64
C SER A 129 7.26 2.52 29.16
N MET A 130 6.38 2.06 28.26
CA MET A 130 6.57 2.13 26.81
C MET A 130 6.83 3.54 26.28
N PHE A 131 6.24 4.56 26.89
CA PHE A 131 6.35 5.96 26.47
C PHE A 131 7.19 6.83 27.42
N GLY A 132 8.07 6.23 28.23
CA GLY A 132 8.96 6.96 29.14
C GLY A 132 8.24 7.77 30.22
N ASN A 133 9.01 8.47 31.05
CA ASN A 133 8.53 9.31 32.14
C ASN A 133 8.32 10.77 31.70
N PRO A 134 7.67 11.60 32.54
CA PRO A 134 7.60 13.04 32.31
C PRO A 134 8.98 13.66 32.05
N GLY A 135 9.07 14.53 31.03
CA GLY A 135 10.32 15.19 30.65
C GLY A 135 11.28 14.39 29.76
N ASP A 136 11.06 13.08 29.58
CA ASP A 136 11.87 12.22 28.71
C ASP A 136 11.64 12.51 27.23
N ILE A 137 12.68 12.32 26.42
CA ILE A 137 12.58 12.34 24.96
C ILE A 137 12.26 10.92 24.48
N VAL A 138 11.18 10.79 23.73
CA VAL A 138 10.68 9.52 23.22
C VAL A 138 10.66 9.57 21.70
N VAL A 139 11.25 8.55 21.07
CA VAL A 139 11.11 8.30 19.63
C VAL A 139 10.11 7.17 19.47
N LEU A 140 8.92 7.49 18.97
CA LEU A 140 7.89 6.52 18.62
C LEU A 140 8.07 6.13 17.16
N GLN A 141 8.53 4.92 16.90
CA GLN A 141 8.58 4.34 15.57
C GLN A 141 7.58 3.20 15.43
N ILE A 142 6.89 3.14 14.30
CA ILE A 142 6.01 2.04 13.92
C ILE A 142 6.54 1.44 12.61
N ASN A 143 6.71 0.12 12.59
CA ASN A 143 7.03 -0.64 11.39
C ASN A 143 5.76 -1.32 10.90
N CYS A 144 5.44 -1.08 9.64
CA CYS A 144 4.23 -1.52 8.97
C CYS A 144 4.60 -2.39 7.77
N ALA A 145 3.75 -3.39 7.49
CA ALA A 145 3.88 -4.26 6.33
C ALA A 145 2.58 -4.22 5.52
N TRP A 146 2.62 -3.60 4.33
CA TRP A 146 1.47 -3.54 3.44
C TRP A 146 1.53 -4.64 2.38
N PRO A 147 0.51 -5.52 2.25
CA PRO A 147 0.48 -6.51 1.19
C PRO A 147 0.27 -5.83 -0.18
N MET A 148 1.09 -6.22 -1.17
CA MET A 148 0.87 -5.76 -2.55
C MET A 148 -0.47 -6.26 -3.08
N ILE A 149 -1.25 -5.36 -3.68
CA ILE A 149 -2.59 -5.70 -4.18
C ILE A 149 -2.45 -6.54 -5.44
N THR A 150 -1.54 -6.16 -6.34
CA THR A 150 -1.37 -6.89 -7.60
C THR A 150 -0.40 -8.07 -7.46
N PRO A 151 -0.84 -9.31 -7.76
CA PRO A 151 0.02 -10.50 -7.61
C PRO A 151 1.25 -10.48 -8.52
N MET A 152 1.19 -9.80 -9.67
CA MET A 152 2.32 -9.69 -10.59
C MET A 152 3.48 -8.87 -9.98
N ILE A 153 3.17 -7.86 -9.18
CA ILE A 153 4.14 -6.99 -8.52
C ILE A 153 4.63 -7.62 -7.22
N ARG A 154 3.79 -8.42 -6.57
CA ARG A 154 4.13 -9.17 -5.37
C ARG A 154 5.41 -10.00 -5.49
N SER A 155 5.71 -10.54 -6.67
CA SER A 155 6.93 -11.33 -6.92
C SER A 155 8.23 -10.51 -6.88
N PHE A 156 8.16 -9.18 -7.02
CA PHE A 156 9.32 -8.30 -6.99
C PHE A 156 9.67 -7.83 -5.57
N PHE A 157 8.78 -8.05 -4.59
CA PHE A 157 8.98 -7.67 -3.19
C PHE A 157 9.20 -8.92 -2.33
N PRO A 158 10.20 -8.94 -1.43
CA PRO A 158 10.41 -10.05 -0.50
C PRO A 158 9.14 -10.35 0.31
N GLY A 159 8.60 -11.57 0.19
CA GLY A 159 7.36 -11.99 0.86
C GLY A 159 6.08 -11.35 0.31
N GLY A 160 6.19 -10.46 -0.68
CA GLY A 160 5.05 -9.75 -1.25
C GLY A 160 4.50 -8.60 -0.43
N PHE A 161 5.30 -8.09 0.52
CA PHE A 161 4.95 -6.99 1.38
C PHE A 161 5.84 -5.78 1.12
N PHE A 162 5.25 -4.59 1.19
CA PHE A 162 5.98 -3.34 1.30
C PHE A 162 6.13 -2.97 2.75
N ASN A 163 7.35 -3.14 3.23
CA ASN A 163 7.73 -2.80 4.59
C ASN A 163 8.19 -1.34 4.62
N PHE A 164 7.59 -0.57 5.51
CA PHE A 164 7.98 0.81 5.75
C PHE A 164 7.93 1.11 7.23
N SER A 165 8.76 2.06 7.65
CA SER A 165 8.84 2.51 9.03
C SER A 165 8.52 3.99 9.07
N VAL A 166 7.72 4.39 10.06
CA VAL A 166 7.45 5.79 10.32
C VAL A 166 7.77 6.11 11.76
N ALA A 167 8.45 7.23 12.00
CA ALA A 167 8.84 7.65 13.32
C ALA A 167 8.44 9.10 13.61
N ALA A 168 8.10 9.37 14.86
CA ALA A 168 7.93 10.70 15.42
C ALA A 168 8.75 10.81 16.71
N THR A 169 9.45 11.92 16.90
CA THR A 169 10.19 12.22 18.12
C THR A 169 9.49 13.31 18.89
N MET A 170 9.37 13.12 20.19
CA MET A 170 8.66 14.03 21.09
C MET A 170 9.36 14.10 22.45
N ARG A 171 9.05 15.13 23.22
CA ARG A 171 9.44 15.23 24.62
C ARG A 171 8.17 15.26 25.47
N ASN A 172 8.09 14.37 26.45
CA ASN A 172 6.93 14.28 27.34
C ASN A 172 6.78 15.54 28.19
N GLU A 173 5.55 15.98 28.43
CA GLU A 173 5.28 17.11 29.32
C GLU A 173 5.47 16.69 30.79
N GLY A 174 5.55 17.68 31.68
CA GLY A 174 5.60 17.46 33.13
C GLY A 174 4.19 17.22 33.67
N PHE A 175 3.71 15.99 33.58
CA PHE A 175 2.40 15.56 34.10
C PHE A 175 2.52 14.77 35.40
#